data_AF-A0A229GJ49-F1
#
_entry.id   AF-A0A229GJ49-F1
#
_cell.length_a   1.000
_cell.length_b   1.000
_cell.length_c   1.000
_cell.angle_alpha   90.00
_cell.angle_beta   90.00
_cell.angle_gamma   90.00
#
_symmetry.space_group_name_H-M   'P 1'
#
loop_
_entity.id
_entity.type
_entity.pdbx_description
1 polymer ?
#
loop_
_entity_poly.entity_id
_entity_poly.type
_entity_poly.pdbx_seq_one_letter_code
_entity_poly.pdbx_strand_id
1 'polypeptide(L)'
;MHSDRSGHVGPWEQRFEDLVLGVLPQHSRHAPLDPALDLKTAGLDSMATVELLVRLEEAYGVDFPDATLSGETFATPAALWRVLAAQRADDAVTSEGEPTCAS
;
A
#
# COMPACT_ATOMS: atom_id res chain seq x y z
N MET A 1 -22.33 -12.67 15.34
CA MET A 1 -20.98 -13.29 15.40
C MET A 1 -20.01 -12.32 14.74
N HIS A 2 -19.51 -11.31 15.47
CA HIS A 2 -18.35 -10.54 15.01
C HIS A 2 -17.16 -11.15 15.72
N SER A 3 -16.60 -12.20 15.10
CA SER A 3 -15.37 -12.79 15.60
C SER A 3 -14.26 -11.80 15.31
N ASP A 4 -13.74 -11.21 16.39
CA ASP A 4 -12.43 -10.62 16.52
C ASP A 4 -11.42 -11.31 15.59
N ARG A 5 -11.03 -10.63 14.50
CA ARG A 5 -9.96 -11.07 13.59
C ARG A 5 -8.69 -10.29 13.92
N SER A 6 -8.37 -10.17 15.21
CA SER A 6 -7.13 -9.56 15.70
C SER A 6 -5.98 -10.55 15.54
N GLY A 7 -5.60 -10.78 14.29
CA GLY A 7 -4.39 -11.49 13.93
C GLY A 7 -3.75 -10.74 12.77
N HIS A 8 -3.40 -9.48 12.98
CA HIS A 8 -2.61 -8.69 12.04
C HIS A 8 -1.19 -8.57 12.63
N VAL A 9 -0.17 -8.96 11.87
CA VAL A 9 1.22 -9.08 12.36
C VAL A 9 2.11 -7.89 11.94
N GLY A 10 1.53 -6.85 11.36
CA GLY A 10 2.25 -5.69 10.84
C GLY A 10 1.88 -4.35 11.49
N PRO A 11 2.44 -3.25 10.97
CA PRO A 11 2.09 -1.88 11.35
C PRO A 11 0.97 -1.25 10.50
N TRP A 12 0.24 -2.02 9.68
CA TRP A 12 -0.72 -1.51 8.69
C TRP A 12 -2.17 -1.76 9.07
N GLU A 13 -3.09 -1.09 8.37
CA GLU A 13 -4.52 -1.27 8.53
C GLU A 13 -5.06 -2.41 7.63
N GLN A 14 -6.21 -2.97 8.00
CA GLN A 14 -6.84 -4.08 7.26
C GLN A 14 -7.03 -3.76 5.77
N ARG A 15 -7.34 -2.50 5.43
CA ARG A 15 -7.52 -2.06 4.05
C ARG A 15 -6.25 -2.26 3.20
N PHE A 16 -5.08 -1.94 3.73
CA PHE A 16 -3.80 -2.16 3.05
C PHE A 16 -3.58 -3.66 2.82
N GLU A 17 -3.83 -4.47 3.84
CA GLU A 17 -3.69 -5.92 3.75
C GLU A 17 -4.58 -6.52 2.65
N ASP A 18 -5.86 -6.14 2.60
CA ASP A 18 -6.80 -6.56 1.56
C ASP A 18 -6.35 -6.14 0.15
N LEU A 19 -5.77 -4.95 -0.01
CA LEU A 19 -5.27 -4.47 -1.30
C LEU A 19 -4.06 -5.30 -1.78
N VAL A 20 -3.09 -5.55 -0.90
CA VAL A 20 -1.91 -6.37 -1.21
C VAL A 20 -2.32 -7.81 -1.51
N LEU A 21 -3.15 -8.43 -0.67
CA LEU A 21 -3.65 -9.78 -0.90
C LEU A 21 -4.52 -9.85 -2.18
N GLY A 22 -5.24 -8.78 -2.50
CA GLY A 22 -6.12 -8.71 -3.66
C GLY A 22 -5.39 -8.83 -5.01
N VAL A 23 -4.14 -8.36 -5.10
CA VAL A 23 -3.31 -8.43 -6.32
C VAL A 23 -2.46 -9.70 -6.38
N LEU A 24 -2.19 -10.35 -5.24
CA LEU A 24 -1.40 -11.57 -5.20
C LEU A 24 -2.17 -12.77 -5.78
N PRO A 25 -1.46 -13.80 -6.29
CA PRO A 25 -2.07 -15.06 -6.69
C PRO A 25 -2.80 -15.74 -5.53
N GLN A 26 -3.90 -16.45 -5.80
CA GLN A 26 -4.73 -17.10 -4.77
C GLN A 26 -3.94 -18.03 -3.83
N HIS A 27 -2.90 -18.71 -4.34
CA HIS A 27 -2.05 -19.60 -3.54
C HIS A 27 -1.11 -18.86 -2.58
N SER A 28 -0.92 -17.55 -2.76
CA SER A 28 -0.10 -16.67 -1.94
C SER A 28 -0.92 -15.77 -1.02
N ARG A 29 -2.26 -15.82 -1.11
CA ARG A 29 -3.18 -15.03 -0.26
C ARG A 29 -3.35 -15.66 1.13
N HIS A 30 -2.28 -15.64 1.92
CA HIS A 30 -2.31 -16.12 3.30
C HIS A 30 -2.48 -14.94 4.25
N ALA A 31 -3.46 -15.05 5.15
CA ALA A 31 -3.65 -14.12 6.27
C ALA A 31 -3.21 -14.82 7.57
N PRO A 32 -2.46 -14.15 8.47
CA PRO A 32 -1.96 -12.77 8.36
C PRO A 32 -0.91 -12.56 7.26
N LEU A 33 -0.91 -11.35 6.68
CA LEU A 33 0.15 -10.93 5.76
C LEU A 33 1.46 -10.73 6.54
N ASP A 34 2.51 -11.44 6.13
CA ASP A 34 3.81 -11.36 6.81
C ASP A 34 4.60 -10.10 6.36
N PRO A 35 5.12 -9.27 7.30
CA PRO A 35 5.83 -8.04 6.97
C PRO A 35 7.16 -8.24 6.25
N ALA A 36 7.77 -9.41 6.39
CA ALA A 36 8.99 -9.81 5.72
C ALA A 36 8.72 -10.70 4.50
N LEU A 37 7.45 -10.90 4.11
CA LEU A 37 7.09 -11.66 2.91
C LEU A 37 7.73 -11.03 1.68
N ASP A 38 8.47 -11.84 0.92
CA ASP A 38 8.99 -11.41 -0.37
C ASP A 38 7.84 -11.39 -1.39
N LEU A 39 7.37 -10.19 -1.74
CA LEU A 39 6.22 -10.01 -2.62
C LEU A 39 6.49 -10.54 -4.03
N LYS A 40 7.73 -10.40 -4.52
CA LYS A 40 8.12 -10.90 -5.85
C LYS A 40 8.04 -12.42 -5.90
N THR A 41 8.55 -13.08 -4.88
CA THR A 41 8.49 -14.54 -4.72
C THR A 41 7.06 -15.02 -4.46
N ALA A 42 6.24 -14.20 -3.82
CA ALA A 42 4.80 -14.45 -3.64
C ALA A 42 3.99 -14.30 -4.95
N GLY A 43 4.60 -13.81 -6.03
CA GLY A 43 3.95 -13.64 -7.34
C GLY A 43 3.42 -12.24 -7.60
N LEU A 44 3.99 -11.20 -6.98
CA LEU A 44 3.79 -9.82 -7.38
C LEU A 44 4.59 -9.53 -8.66
N ASP A 45 3.94 -9.71 -9.81
CA ASP A 45 4.52 -9.45 -11.12
C ASP A 45 4.48 -7.94 -11.48
N SER A 46 5.06 -7.54 -12.62
CA SER A 46 5.03 -6.15 -13.08
C SER A 46 3.60 -5.58 -13.22
N MET A 47 2.66 -6.37 -13.75
CA MET A 47 1.26 -5.93 -13.90
C MET A 47 0.57 -5.81 -12.54
N ALA A 48 0.78 -6.78 -11.65
CA ALA A 48 0.23 -6.75 -10.29
C ALA A 48 0.83 -5.60 -9.46
N THR A 49 2.10 -5.24 -9.70
CA THR A 49 2.76 -4.09 -9.07
C THR A 49 2.10 -2.78 -9.48
N VAL A 50 1.86 -2.58 -10.78
CA VAL A 50 1.17 -1.38 -11.28
C VAL A 50 -0.27 -1.32 -10.77
N GLU A 51 -0.98 -2.45 -10.78
CA GLU A 51 -2.35 -2.52 -10.24
C GLU A 51 -2.40 -2.22 -8.74
N LEU A 52 -1.44 -2.74 -7.97
CA LEU A 52 -1.30 -2.45 -6.55
C LEU A 52 -1.07 -0.95 -6.31
N LEU A 53 -0.19 -0.35 -7.10
CA LEU A 53 0.13 1.06 -7.00
C LEU A 53 -1.12 1.92 -7.18
N VAL A 54 -1.82 1.74 -8.31
CA VAL A 54 -3.05 2.49 -8.63
C VAL A 54 -4.08 2.33 -7.53
N ARG A 55 -4.28 1.10 -7.02
CA ARG A 55 -5.23 0.86 -5.94
C ARG A 55 -4.86 1.54 -4.64
N LEU A 56 -3.56 1.64 -4.33
CA LEU A 56 -3.09 2.34 -3.13
C LEU A 56 -3.30 3.85 -3.28
N GLU A 57 -2.95 4.42 -4.42
CA GLU A 57 -3.15 5.84 -4.73
C GLU A 57 -4.62 6.22 -4.63
N GLU A 58 -5.51 5.47 -5.28
CA GLU A 58 -6.96 5.72 -5.23
C GLU A 58 -7.54 5.50 -3.84
N ALA A 59 -7.09 4.48 -3.09
CA ALA A 59 -7.63 4.17 -1.77
C ALA A 59 -7.21 5.17 -0.68
N TYR A 60 -5.99 5.71 -0.80
CA TYR A 60 -5.38 6.57 0.22
C TYR A 60 -5.30 8.04 -0.19
N GLY A 61 -5.57 8.38 -1.45
CA GLY A 61 -5.50 9.73 -1.99
C GLY A 61 -4.08 10.27 -2.03
N VAL A 62 -3.09 9.40 -2.28
CA VAL A 62 -1.66 9.78 -2.37
C VAL A 62 -1.14 9.54 -3.77
N ASP A 63 0.01 10.14 -4.10
CA ASP A 63 0.75 9.89 -5.34
C ASP A 63 2.09 9.22 -4.98
N PHE A 64 2.46 8.13 -5.64
CA PHE A 64 3.76 7.51 -5.42
C PHE A 64 4.78 8.01 -6.45
N PRO A 65 5.71 8.90 -6.07
CA PRO A 65 6.69 9.43 -7.01
C PRO A 65 7.63 8.32 -7.49
N ASP A 66 8.04 8.36 -8.77
CA ASP A 66 8.95 7.39 -9.39
C ASP A 66 10.24 7.15 -8.58
N ALA A 67 10.72 8.18 -7.88
CA ALA A 67 11.90 8.09 -7.00
C ALA A 67 11.72 7.08 -5.84
N THR A 68 10.48 6.81 -5.44
CA THR A 68 10.12 5.83 -4.41
C THR A 68 9.76 4.46 -4.99
N LEU A 69 9.52 4.35 -6.30
CA LEU A 69 9.18 3.12 -7.00
C LEU A 69 10.43 2.27 -7.26
N SER A 70 10.98 1.72 -6.18
CA SER A 70 12.19 0.90 -6.21
C SER A 70 11.89 -0.58 -6.00
N GLY A 71 12.81 -1.43 -6.45
CA GLY A 71 12.71 -2.87 -6.19
C GLY A 71 12.69 -3.25 -4.71
N GLU A 72 13.20 -2.38 -3.82
CA GLU A 72 13.14 -2.53 -2.36
C GLU A 72 11.77 -2.15 -1.79
N THR A 73 11.12 -1.11 -2.33
CA THR A 73 9.76 -0.70 -1.93
C THR A 73 8.77 -1.83 -2.15
N PHE A 74 8.89 -2.53 -3.28
CA PHE A 74 8.06 -3.69 -3.61
C PHE A 74 8.67 -5.02 -3.19
N ALA A 75 9.76 -5.03 -2.40
CA ALA A 75 10.34 -6.26 -1.91
C ALA A 75 9.44 -6.90 -0.83
N THR A 76 8.93 -6.08 0.09
CA THR A 76 8.14 -6.56 1.24
C THR A 76 6.97 -5.63 1.56
N PRO A 77 5.87 -6.15 2.16
CA PRO A 77 4.74 -5.32 2.59
C PRO A 77 5.14 -4.22 3.56
N ALA A 78 6.09 -4.51 4.47
CA ALA A 78 6.56 -3.53 5.43
C ALA A 78 7.33 -2.37 4.76
N ALA A 79 8.08 -2.65 3.69
CA ALA A 79 8.76 -1.60 2.92
C ALA A 79 7.75 -0.70 2.20
N LEU A 80 6.75 -1.31 1.54
CA LEU A 80 5.69 -0.58 0.85
C LEU A 80 4.87 0.29 1.80
N TRP A 81 4.47 -0.27 2.95
CA TRP A 81 3.73 0.49 3.97
C TRP A 81 4.50 1.70 4.49
N ARG A 82 5.83 1.58 4.65
CA ARG A 82 6.67 2.69 5.12
C ARG A 82 6.65 3.87 4.14
N VAL A 83 6.71 3.59 2.84
CA VAL A 83 6.63 4.62 1.80
C VAL A 83 5.25 5.26 1.78
N LEU A 84 4.19 4.45 1.82
CA LEU A 84 2.81 4.94 1.89
C LEU A 84 2.59 5.86 3.12
N ALA A 85 3.05 5.43 4.30
CA ALA A 85 2.91 6.20 5.52
C ALA A 85 3.68 7.53 5.46
N ALA A 86 4.86 7.55 4.83
CA ALA A 86 5.60 8.78 4.60
C ALA A 86 4.84 9.73 3.65
N GLN A 87 4.26 9.20 2.57
CA GLN A 87 3.55 10.01 1.59
C GLN A 87 2.25 10.61 2.14
N ARG A 88 1.55 9.87 3.00
CA ARG A 88 0.37 10.38 3.73
C ARG A 88 0.72 11.51 4.70
N ALA A 89 1.93 11.50 5.26
CA ALA A 89 2.40 12.58 6.12
C ALA A 89 2.81 13.83 5.31
N ASP A 90 3.30 13.65 4.09
CA ASP A 90 3.69 14.72 3.17
C ASP A 90 2.48 15.41 2.52
N ASP A 91 1.47 14.63 2.09
CA ASP A 91 0.22 15.14 1.50
C ASP A 91 -0.58 16.04 2.47
N ALA A 92 -0.51 15.74 3.77
CA ALA A 92 -1.10 16.58 4.80
C ALA A 92 -0.48 17.99 4.87
N VAL A 93 0.73 18.18 4.35
CA VAL A 93 1.47 19.46 4.34
C VAL A 93 1.25 20.23 3.03
N THR A 94 0.84 19.55 1.95
CA THR A 94 0.67 20.16 0.62
C THR A 94 -0.76 20.60 0.31
N SER A 95 -1.75 20.29 1.16
CA SER A 95 -3.12 20.81 1.07
C SER A 95 -3.30 22.20 1.70
N GLU A 96 -2.45 23.15 1.34
CA GLU A 96 -2.69 24.59 1.51
C GLU A 96 -2.26 25.31 0.22
N GLY A 97 -3.15 25.35 -0.79
CA GLY A 97 -2.78 25.98 -2.05
C GLY A 97 -3.80 25.99 -3.18
N GLU A 98 -5.04 26.41 -2.95
CA GLU A 98 -5.71 27.34 -3.89
C GLU A 98 -6.91 28.07 -3.25
N PRO A 99 -6.80 29.37 -2.90
CA PRO A 99 -7.96 30.23 -2.84
C PRO A 99 -8.32 30.63 -4.28
N THR A 100 -9.17 29.85 -4.95
CA THR A 100 -9.92 30.39 -6.09
C THR A 100 -10.95 31.39 -5.52
N CYS A 101 -10.46 32.59 -5.20
CA CYS A 101 -11.22 33.82 -5.31
C CYS A 101 -11.02 34.30 -6.76
N ALA A 102 -11.95 33.94 -7.64
CA ALA A 102 -12.10 34.60 -8.93
C ALA A 102 -13.46 35.34 -8.92
N SER A 103 -13.36 36.64 -9.17
CA SER A 103 -14.34 37.72 -8.97
C SER A 103 -15.65 37.62 -9.75
#